data_AF-A0A538FY83-F1
#
_entry.id   AF-A0A538FY83-F1
#
_cell.length_a   1.000
_cell.length_b   1.000
_cell.length_c   1.000
_cell.angle_alpha   90.00
_cell.angle_beta   90.00
_cell.angle_gamma   90.00
#
_symmetry.space_group_name_H-M   'P 1'
#
loop_
_entity.id
_entity.type
_entity.pdbx_description
1 polymer ?
#
loop_
_entity_poly.entity_id
_entity_poly.type
_entity_poly.pdbx_seq_one_letter_code
_entity_poly.pdbx_strand_id
1 'polypeptide(L)'
;MPPRALRDRVSSAGKGARVHALKASDALVETVGGLADRAIDRVLLTGEPVTSAADGKRLLAGQADTEAFADDIQRVVVLAVPVVRTLARGARFTKVPWVMVASSAVSIGVAVRTGVRELQVLSSLVAHRLEQAEGVPSDPALVKKVAIDLYLAPKRTPRLADDRLRLVRLARKWVFSGAFGRKTSKRAARALDAAERLDAAALSRRWEAVRRRRGRGTTVRR
;
A
#
# COMPACT_ATOMS: atom_id res chain seq x y z
N MET A 1 39.52 14.12 -23.80
CA MET A 1 38.14 14.03 -24.33
C MET A 1 37.81 12.56 -24.54
N PRO A 2 36.84 11.94 -23.84
CA PRO A 2 36.50 10.54 -24.09
C PRO A 2 35.88 10.39 -25.49
N PRO A 3 36.15 9.28 -26.21
CA PRO A 3 35.70 9.10 -27.59
C PRO A 3 34.17 9.03 -27.68
N ARG A 4 33.59 9.60 -28.74
CA ARG A 4 32.12 9.73 -28.94
C ARG A 4 31.36 8.41 -28.75
N ALA A 5 31.93 7.29 -29.19
CA ALA A 5 31.36 5.95 -29.01
C ALA A 5 31.15 5.53 -27.53
N LEU A 6 32.02 6.00 -26.62
CA LEU A 6 31.88 5.75 -25.18
C LEU A 6 30.75 6.58 -24.56
N ARG A 7 30.52 7.81 -25.06
CA ARG A 7 29.39 8.65 -24.62
C ARG A 7 28.05 8.08 -25.07
N ASP A 8 27.96 7.56 -26.30
CA ASP A 8 26.72 7.00 -26.83
C ASP A 8 26.33 5.69 -26.15
N ARG A 9 27.31 4.83 -25.83
CA ARG A 9 27.07 3.59 -25.04
C ARG A 9 26.64 3.88 -23.60
N VAL A 10 27.22 4.89 -22.96
CA VAL A 10 26.81 5.31 -21.60
C VAL A 10 25.40 5.92 -21.62
N SER A 11 25.06 6.69 -22.65
CA SER A 11 23.72 7.26 -22.85
C SER A 11 22.67 6.19 -23.12
N SER A 12 22.96 5.19 -23.96
CA SER A 12 22.03 4.09 -24.25
C SER A 12 21.84 3.14 -23.06
N ALA A 13 22.91 2.81 -22.33
CA ALA A 13 22.83 2.03 -21.09
C ALA A 13 22.05 2.77 -19.99
N GLY A 14 22.21 4.09 -19.89
CA GLY A 14 21.43 4.94 -18.98
C GLY A 14 19.94 4.99 -19.33
N LYS A 15 19.60 5.06 -20.62
CA LYS A 15 18.21 5.00 -21.12
C LYS A 15 17.56 3.64 -20.84
N GLY A 16 18.25 2.54 -21.14
CA GLY A 16 17.77 1.17 -20.87
C GLY A 16 17.49 0.94 -19.39
N ALA A 17 18.45 1.29 -18.51
CA ALA A 17 18.28 1.15 -17.06
C ALA A 17 17.08 1.94 -16.51
N ARG A 18 16.81 3.13 -17.06
CA ARG A 18 15.65 3.95 -16.68
C ARG A 18 14.32 3.31 -17.11
N VAL A 19 14.25 2.78 -18.33
CA VAL A 19 13.04 2.09 -18.83
C VAL A 19 12.72 0.85 -17.98
N HIS A 20 13.73 0.05 -17.63
CA HIS A 20 13.55 -1.10 -16.74
C HIS A 20 13.08 -0.70 -15.34
N ALA A 21 13.62 0.38 -14.77
CA ALA A 21 13.19 0.88 -13.46
C ALA A 21 11.74 1.40 -13.46
N LEU A 22 11.31 2.04 -14.55
CA LEU A 22 9.91 2.48 -14.70
C LEU A 22 8.96 1.29 -14.79
N LYS A 23 9.27 0.29 -15.63
CA LYS A 23 8.47 -0.95 -15.72
C LYS A 23 8.41 -1.70 -14.38
N ALA A 24 9.54 -1.80 -13.68
CA ALA A 24 9.59 -2.41 -12.35
C ALA A 24 8.76 -1.61 -11.33
N SER A 25 8.72 -0.28 -11.43
CA SER A 25 7.91 0.58 -10.57
C SER A 25 6.41 0.38 -10.80
N ASP A 26 5.97 0.31 -12.06
CA ASP A 26 4.57 0.04 -12.39
C ASP A 26 4.14 -1.35 -11.90
N ALA A 27 4.95 -2.38 -12.20
CA ALA A 27 4.69 -3.75 -11.72
C ALA A 27 4.70 -3.87 -10.19
N LEU A 28 5.57 -3.11 -9.52
CA LEU A 28 5.62 -3.03 -8.05
C LEU A 28 4.33 -2.44 -7.49
N VAL A 29 3.83 -1.34 -8.09
CA VAL A 29 2.59 -0.69 -7.67
C VAL A 29 1.40 -1.64 -7.86
N GLU A 30 1.34 -2.34 -8.98
CA GLU A 30 0.31 -3.34 -9.26
C GLU A 30 0.38 -4.50 -8.26
N THR A 31 1.56 -5.05 -8.01
CA THR A 31 1.77 -6.17 -7.07
C THR A 31 1.37 -5.76 -5.64
N VAL A 32 1.78 -4.56 -5.20
CA VAL A 32 1.38 -4.03 -3.88
C VAL A 32 -0.13 -3.80 -3.81
N GLY A 33 -0.74 -3.32 -4.90
CA GLY A 33 -2.20 -3.17 -5.00
C GLY A 33 -2.92 -4.51 -4.82
N GLY A 34 -2.54 -5.52 -5.61
CA GLY A 34 -3.13 -6.85 -5.54
C GLY A 34 -2.88 -7.57 -4.21
N LEU A 35 -1.74 -7.31 -3.56
CA LEU A 35 -1.48 -7.79 -2.20
C LEU A 35 -2.38 -7.11 -1.17
N ALA A 36 -2.51 -5.78 -1.23
CA ALA A 36 -3.40 -5.03 -0.34
C ALA A 36 -4.87 -5.47 -0.52
N ASP A 37 -5.32 -5.62 -1.77
CA ASP A 37 -6.69 -6.05 -2.07
C ASP A 37 -6.97 -7.45 -1.50
N ARG A 38 -6.09 -8.43 -1.74
CA ARG A 38 -6.25 -9.78 -1.17
C ARG A 38 -6.16 -9.81 0.35
N ALA A 39 -5.31 -8.99 0.95
CA ALA A 39 -5.23 -8.88 2.40
C ALA A 39 -6.56 -8.42 3.00
N ILE A 40 -7.18 -7.41 2.37
CA ILE A 40 -8.46 -6.86 2.79
C ILE A 40 -9.59 -7.86 2.53
N ASP A 41 -9.65 -8.44 1.34
CA ASP A 41 -10.67 -9.44 0.98
C ASP A 41 -10.64 -10.65 1.91
N ARG A 42 -9.45 -11.15 2.24
CA ARG A 42 -9.31 -12.26 3.20
C ARG A 42 -9.93 -11.92 4.55
N VAL A 43 -9.69 -10.71 5.06
CA VAL A 43 -10.28 -10.28 6.34
C VAL A 43 -11.79 -10.15 6.26
N LEU A 44 -12.31 -9.60 5.17
CA LEU A 44 -13.76 -9.47 4.97
C LEU A 44 -14.46 -10.83 4.85
N LEU A 45 -13.74 -11.87 4.42
CA LEU A 45 -14.28 -13.21 4.24
C LEU A 45 -14.05 -14.15 5.44
N THR A 46 -12.93 -14.01 6.15
CA THR A 46 -12.47 -15.00 7.14
C THR A 46 -12.00 -14.41 8.46
N GLY A 47 -12.04 -13.09 8.62
CA GLY A 47 -11.45 -12.40 9.76
C GLY A 47 -12.36 -12.37 10.98
N GLU A 48 -11.78 -12.52 12.17
CA GLU A 48 -12.44 -12.14 13.41
C GLU A 48 -12.66 -10.62 13.41
N PRO A 49 -13.88 -10.14 13.74
CA PRO A 49 -14.21 -8.73 13.64
C PRO A 49 -13.47 -7.91 14.71
N VAL A 50 -12.72 -6.90 14.27
CA VAL A 50 -12.06 -5.93 15.14
C VAL A 50 -13.07 -4.85 15.46
N THR A 51 -13.50 -4.78 16.70
CA THR A 51 -14.65 -3.93 17.08
C THR A 51 -14.26 -2.53 17.56
N SER A 52 -13.00 -2.34 17.97
CA SER A 52 -12.52 -1.05 18.50
C SER A 52 -11.06 -0.77 18.13
N ALA A 53 -10.65 0.50 18.26
CA ALA A 53 -9.24 0.85 18.06
C ALA A 53 -8.33 0.24 19.13
N ALA A 54 -8.82 0.12 20.37
CA ALA A 54 -8.09 -0.51 21.46
C ALA A 54 -7.82 -1.99 21.16
N ASP A 55 -8.84 -2.71 20.67
CA ASP A 55 -8.70 -4.10 20.28
C ASP A 55 -7.73 -4.28 19.11
N GLY A 56 -7.86 -3.46 18.07
CA GLY A 56 -6.92 -3.46 16.96
C GLY A 56 -5.47 -3.19 17.39
N LYS A 57 -5.24 -2.30 18.37
CA LYS A 57 -3.90 -2.04 18.92
C LYS A 57 -3.34 -3.24 19.67
N ARG A 58 -4.17 -3.96 20.44
CA ARG A 58 -3.76 -5.20 21.13
C ARG A 58 -3.36 -6.27 20.13
N LEU A 59 -4.19 -6.48 19.10
CA LEU A 59 -3.86 -7.39 18.02
C LEU A 59 -2.52 -6.99 17.40
N LEU A 60 -2.33 -5.72 17.02
CA LEU A 60 -1.08 -5.26 16.42
C LEU A 60 0.17 -5.41 17.29
N ALA A 61 0.04 -5.56 18.61
CA ALA A 61 1.17 -5.82 19.51
C ALA A 61 1.63 -7.29 19.50
N GLY A 62 0.76 -8.24 19.12
CA GLY A 62 1.11 -9.66 19.00
C GLY A 62 1.92 -10.00 17.74
N GLN A 63 2.41 -11.24 17.65
CA GLN A 63 3.01 -11.76 16.42
C GLN A 63 1.92 -12.16 15.42
N ALA A 64 2.26 -12.09 14.12
CA ALA A 64 1.31 -12.29 13.03
C ALA A 64 1.69 -13.52 12.22
N ASP A 65 0.73 -14.41 11.97
CA ASP A 65 0.84 -15.36 10.88
C ASP A 65 0.52 -14.65 9.57
N THR A 66 1.45 -14.71 8.62
CA THR A 66 1.36 -14.03 7.32
C THR A 66 1.88 -14.94 6.22
N GLU A 67 1.97 -16.26 6.49
CA GLU A 67 2.45 -17.26 5.54
C GLU A 67 1.63 -17.26 4.26
N ALA A 68 0.32 -17.02 4.36
CA ALA A 68 -0.59 -16.91 3.22
C ALA A 68 -0.24 -15.82 2.19
N PHE A 69 0.69 -14.90 2.50
CA PHE A 69 1.13 -13.83 1.61
C PHE A 69 2.63 -13.89 1.28
N ALA A 70 3.33 -14.97 1.65
CA ALA A 70 4.78 -15.08 1.52
C ALA A 70 5.25 -14.85 0.07
N ASP A 71 4.61 -15.51 -0.90
CA ASP A 71 4.95 -15.40 -2.32
C ASP A 71 4.80 -13.98 -2.86
N ASP A 72 3.75 -13.27 -2.43
CA ASP A 72 3.50 -11.89 -2.86
C ASP A 72 4.48 -10.91 -2.24
N ILE A 73 4.80 -11.12 -0.97
CA ILE A 73 5.82 -10.34 -0.27
C ILE A 73 7.17 -10.53 -0.96
N GLN A 74 7.52 -11.76 -1.33
CA GLN A 74 8.74 -12.04 -2.09
C GLN A 74 8.73 -11.33 -3.45
N ARG A 75 7.60 -11.37 -4.18
CA ARG A 75 7.46 -10.65 -5.46
C ARG A 75 7.62 -9.14 -5.30
N VAL A 76 7.06 -8.53 -4.24
CA VAL A 76 7.26 -7.12 -3.91
C VAL A 76 8.74 -6.83 -3.65
N VAL A 77 9.43 -7.68 -2.89
CA VAL A 77 10.86 -7.52 -2.59
C VAL A 77 11.69 -7.55 -3.88
N VAL A 78 11.46 -8.53 -4.76
CA VAL A 78 12.16 -8.66 -6.04
C VAL A 78 11.98 -7.41 -6.91
N LEU A 79 10.75 -6.89 -7.00
CA LEU A 79 10.44 -5.69 -7.79
C LEU A 79 10.96 -4.39 -7.16
N ALA A 80 11.14 -4.35 -5.84
CA ALA A 80 11.66 -3.19 -5.13
C ALA A 80 13.18 -3.02 -5.31
N VAL A 81 13.93 -4.11 -5.51
CA VAL A 81 15.41 -4.08 -5.62
C VAL A 81 15.92 -3.14 -6.72
N PRO A 82 15.43 -3.19 -7.98
CA PRO A 82 15.84 -2.24 -9.02
C PRO A 82 15.54 -0.78 -8.68
N VAL A 83 14.44 -0.51 -7.99
CA VAL A 83 13.99 0.83 -7.60
C VAL A 83 14.91 1.40 -6.52
N VAL A 84 15.22 0.62 -5.48
CA VAL A 84 16.17 1.04 -4.43
C VAL A 84 17.56 1.27 -5.01
N ARG A 85 18.02 0.38 -5.90
CA ARG A 85 19.34 0.47 -6.54
C ARG A 85 19.49 1.73 -7.41
N THR A 86 18.44 2.13 -8.14
CA THR A 86 18.48 3.35 -8.96
C THR A 86 18.51 4.60 -8.09
N LEU A 87 17.75 4.64 -6.99
CA LEU A 87 17.74 5.76 -6.05
C LEU A 87 19.09 5.94 -5.33
N ALA A 88 19.70 4.84 -4.89
CA ALA A 88 20.98 4.89 -4.19
C ALA A 88 22.14 5.37 -5.11
N ARG A 89 22.09 5.06 -6.42
CA ARG A 89 23.05 5.59 -7.40
C ARG A 89 22.86 7.09 -7.69
N GLY A 90 21.63 7.61 -7.59
CA GLY A 90 21.32 9.03 -7.76
C GLY A 90 21.90 9.94 -6.67
N ALA A 91 22.22 9.38 -5.50
CA ALA A 91 22.74 10.08 -4.34
C ALA A 91 24.28 10.25 -4.34
N ARG A 92 24.96 10.16 -5.50
CA ARG A 92 26.43 10.16 -5.65
C ARG A 92 27.18 8.99 -4.99
N PHE A 93 26.49 7.99 -4.45
CA PHE A 93 27.11 6.72 -4.06
C PHE A 93 27.34 5.84 -5.30
N THR A 94 28.50 6.01 -5.92
CA THR A 94 28.91 5.28 -7.14
C THR A 94 29.11 3.78 -6.92
N LYS A 95 29.16 3.31 -5.66
CA LYS A 95 29.24 1.88 -5.30
C LYS A 95 28.31 1.59 -4.12
N VAL A 96 27.08 1.19 -4.41
CA VAL A 96 26.16 0.65 -3.39
C VAL A 96 26.52 -0.83 -3.19
N PRO A 97 27.05 -1.25 -2.04
CA PRO A 97 27.42 -2.64 -1.81
C PRO A 97 26.20 -3.55 -1.90
N TRP A 98 26.35 -4.74 -2.50
CA TRP A 98 25.26 -5.73 -2.59
C TRP A 98 24.70 -6.14 -1.21
N VAL A 99 25.55 -6.11 -0.18
CA VAL A 99 25.14 -6.33 1.22
C VAL A 99 24.06 -5.32 1.66
N MET A 100 24.18 -4.03 1.31
CA MET A 100 23.13 -3.05 1.62
C MET A 100 21.82 -3.33 0.87
N VAL A 101 21.89 -3.84 -0.35
CA VAL A 101 20.71 -4.22 -1.13
C VAL A 101 20.02 -5.45 -0.51
N ALA A 102 20.80 -6.44 -0.06
CA ALA A 102 20.29 -7.63 0.62
C ALA A 102 19.64 -7.30 1.97
N SER A 103 20.28 -6.46 2.81
CA SER A 103 19.69 -6.00 4.07
C SER A 103 18.41 -5.19 3.84
N SER A 104 18.35 -4.41 2.76
CA SER A 104 17.14 -3.68 2.36
C SER A 104 16.02 -4.65 1.96
N ALA A 105 16.32 -5.76 1.28
CA ALA A 105 15.32 -6.75 0.89
C ALA A 105 14.62 -7.40 2.09
N VAL A 106 15.37 -7.82 3.11
CA VAL A 106 14.81 -8.35 4.37
C VAL A 106 13.95 -7.29 5.06
N SER A 107 14.46 -6.05 5.17
CA SER A 107 13.75 -4.95 5.83
C SER A 107 12.47 -4.56 5.08
N ILE A 108 12.48 -4.60 3.75
CA ILE A 108 11.29 -4.41 2.91
C ILE A 108 10.29 -5.54 3.17
N GLY A 109 10.73 -6.80 3.18
CA GLY A 109 9.87 -7.94 3.47
C GLY A 109 9.15 -7.81 4.82
N VAL A 110 9.89 -7.47 5.88
CA VAL A 110 9.32 -7.21 7.23
C VAL A 110 8.35 -6.04 7.22
N ALA A 111 8.67 -4.95 6.53
CA ALA A 111 7.81 -3.77 6.44
C ALA A 111 6.51 -4.05 5.66
N VAL A 112 6.58 -4.84 4.59
CA VAL A 112 5.40 -5.26 3.82
C VAL A 112 4.55 -6.21 4.67
N ARG A 113 5.15 -7.22 5.32
CA ARG A 113 4.44 -8.13 6.24
C ARG A 113 3.70 -7.38 7.34
N THR A 114 4.39 -6.43 7.97
CA THR A 114 3.81 -5.56 9.00
C THR A 114 2.69 -4.70 8.42
N GLY A 115 2.90 -4.10 7.25
CA GLY A 115 1.93 -3.25 6.58
C GLY A 115 0.65 -3.98 6.15
N VAL A 116 0.78 -5.22 5.66
CA VAL A 116 -0.35 -6.11 5.32
C VAL A 116 -1.20 -6.33 6.56
N ARG A 117 -0.57 -6.70 7.68
CA ARG A 117 -1.26 -6.93 8.94
C ARG A 117 -1.96 -5.67 9.47
N GLU A 118 -1.28 -4.53 9.42
CA GLU A 118 -1.86 -3.24 9.80
C GLU A 118 -3.11 -2.91 8.95
N LEU A 119 -3.07 -3.20 7.65
CA LEU A 119 -4.22 -3.04 6.76
C LEU A 119 -5.35 -4.02 7.10
N GLN A 120 -5.03 -5.27 7.41
CA GLN A 120 -6.01 -6.28 7.79
C GLN A 120 -6.81 -5.85 9.01
N VAL A 121 -6.12 -5.50 10.10
CA VAL A 121 -6.76 -5.05 11.35
C VAL A 121 -7.57 -3.76 11.11
N LEU A 122 -7.01 -2.80 10.39
CA LEU A 122 -7.70 -1.56 10.07
C LEU A 122 -8.94 -1.77 9.21
N SER A 123 -8.89 -2.69 8.25
CA SER A 123 -10.02 -2.97 7.36
C SER A 123 -11.14 -3.67 8.10
N SER A 124 -10.81 -4.60 9.00
CA SER A 124 -11.79 -5.23 9.89
C SER A 124 -12.53 -4.17 10.73
N LEU A 125 -11.80 -3.23 11.34
CA LEU A 125 -12.40 -2.13 12.10
C LEU A 125 -13.25 -1.21 11.22
N VAL A 126 -12.78 -0.85 10.03
CA VAL A 126 -13.55 -0.01 9.10
C VAL A 126 -14.84 -0.70 8.67
N ALA A 127 -14.79 -1.99 8.33
CA ALA A 127 -15.96 -2.79 7.99
C ALA A 127 -16.98 -2.79 9.13
N HIS A 128 -16.52 -3.09 10.34
CA HIS A 128 -17.35 -3.09 11.54
C HIS A 128 -18.03 -1.73 11.78
N ARG A 129 -17.30 -0.61 11.62
CA ARG A 129 -17.84 0.74 11.82
C ARG A 129 -18.87 1.12 10.75
N LEU A 130 -18.70 0.64 9.51
CA LEU A 130 -19.68 0.84 8.44
C LEU A 130 -20.94 -0.01 8.70
N GLU A 131 -20.77 -1.27 9.06
CA GLU A 131 -21.88 -2.18 9.39
C GLU A 131 -22.70 -1.69 10.58
N GLN A 132 -22.04 -1.24 11.64
CA GLN A 132 -22.74 -0.66 12.80
C GLN A 132 -23.58 0.57 12.45
N ALA A 133 -23.14 1.37 11.47
CA ALA A 133 -23.83 2.60 11.11
C ALA A 133 -25.03 2.37 10.17
N GLU A 134 -24.98 1.33 9.33
CA GLU A 134 -26.01 1.07 8.31
C GLU A 134 -26.91 -0.12 8.65
N GLY A 135 -26.50 -0.98 9.60
CA GLY A 135 -27.22 -2.20 9.95
C GLY A 135 -27.20 -3.28 8.85
N VAL A 136 -26.34 -3.12 7.83
CA VAL A 136 -26.18 -4.03 6.69
C VAL A 136 -24.70 -4.31 6.43
N PRO A 137 -24.35 -5.45 5.78
CA PRO A 137 -22.98 -5.76 5.41
C PRO A 137 -22.30 -4.63 4.64
N SER A 138 -21.06 -4.32 5.02
CA SER A 138 -20.30 -3.21 4.42
C SER A 138 -19.92 -3.48 2.97
N ASP A 139 -20.00 -2.47 2.10
CA ASP A 139 -19.54 -2.58 0.69
C ASP A 139 -18.00 -2.80 0.67
N PRO A 140 -17.50 -3.94 0.17
CA PRO A 140 -16.06 -4.25 0.18
C PRO A 140 -15.21 -3.20 -0.53
N ALA A 141 -15.73 -2.59 -1.60
CA ALA A 141 -15.02 -1.55 -2.34
C ALA A 141 -14.90 -0.25 -1.52
N LEU A 142 -15.89 0.06 -0.70
CA LEU A 142 -15.84 1.18 0.23
C LEU A 142 -14.82 0.92 1.34
N VAL A 143 -14.83 -0.28 1.94
CA VAL A 143 -13.87 -0.68 2.98
C VAL A 143 -12.44 -0.53 2.47
N LYS A 144 -12.11 -1.13 1.32
CA LYS A 144 -10.78 -1.02 0.68
C LYS A 144 -10.34 0.44 0.54
N LYS A 145 -11.24 1.27 0.01
CA LYS A 145 -10.99 2.70 -0.17
C LYS A 145 -10.88 3.47 1.12
N VAL A 146 -11.55 3.13 2.20
CA VAL A 146 -11.41 3.88 3.45
C VAL A 146 -10.16 3.43 4.19
N ALA A 147 -9.95 2.11 4.31
CA ALA A 147 -8.81 1.52 5.00
C ALA A 147 -7.47 1.99 4.44
N ILE A 148 -7.27 1.91 3.12
CA ILE A 148 -6.02 2.35 2.49
C ILE A 148 -5.76 3.86 2.73
N ASP A 149 -6.81 4.69 2.79
CA ASP A 149 -6.62 6.14 2.95
C ASP A 149 -6.28 6.52 4.37
N LEU A 150 -6.98 5.93 5.33
CA LEU A 150 -6.66 6.09 6.75
C LEU A 150 -5.26 5.56 7.05
N TYR A 151 -4.87 4.45 6.43
CA TYR A 151 -3.53 3.90 6.56
C TYR A 151 -2.43 4.86 6.07
N LEU A 152 -2.65 5.51 4.93
CA LEU A 152 -1.69 6.46 4.35
C LEU A 152 -1.70 7.80 5.09
N ALA A 153 -2.88 8.33 5.38
CA ALA A 153 -3.11 9.68 5.88
C ALA A 153 -4.19 9.71 6.98
N PRO A 154 -3.89 9.22 8.20
CA PRO A 154 -4.89 9.07 9.27
C PRO A 154 -5.46 10.40 9.77
N LYS A 155 -4.82 11.53 9.46
CA LYS A 155 -5.29 12.88 9.83
C LYS A 155 -6.18 13.53 8.77
N ARG A 156 -6.39 12.88 7.62
CA ARG A 156 -7.15 13.45 6.50
C ARG A 156 -8.43 12.66 6.30
N THR A 157 -9.48 13.37 5.88
CA THR A 157 -10.73 12.74 5.45
C THR A 157 -10.46 11.83 4.23
N PRO A 158 -10.98 10.59 4.23
CA PRO A 158 -10.82 9.67 3.09
C PRO A 158 -11.35 10.26 1.78
N ARG A 159 -10.60 10.07 0.70
CA ARG A 159 -10.89 10.49 -0.67
C ARG A 159 -11.28 9.27 -1.52
N LEU A 160 -12.56 9.21 -1.90
CA LEU A 160 -13.14 8.04 -2.55
C LEU A 160 -12.87 7.93 -4.07
N ALA A 161 -12.22 8.92 -4.69
CA ALA A 161 -12.15 9.03 -6.15
C ALA A 161 -10.81 8.59 -6.80
N ASP A 162 -9.70 8.55 -6.07
CA ASP A 162 -8.35 8.59 -6.66
C ASP A 162 -7.56 7.29 -6.44
N ASP A 163 -7.89 6.22 -7.16
CA ASP A 163 -7.45 4.85 -6.82
C ASP A 163 -5.95 4.62 -7.12
N ARG A 164 -5.44 5.04 -8.29
CA ARG A 164 -4.05 4.76 -8.72
C ARG A 164 -3.00 5.50 -7.89
N LEU A 165 -3.24 6.77 -7.57
CA LEU A 165 -2.28 7.57 -6.79
C LEU A 165 -2.08 7.00 -5.38
N ARG A 166 -3.12 6.37 -4.83
CA ARG A 166 -3.11 5.78 -3.49
C ARG A 166 -2.26 4.52 -3.45
N LEU A 167 -2.35 3.66 -4.46
CA LEU A 167 -1.50 2.48 -4.58
C LEU A 167 -0.02 2.85 -4.77
N VAL A 168 0.28 3.87 -5.57
CA VAL A 168 1.65 4.40 -5.70
C VAL A 168 2.20 4.87 -4.35
N ARG A 169 1.38 5.58 -3.57
CA ARG A 169 1.76 6.05 -2.22
C ARG A 169 1.94 4.89 -1.24
N LEU A 170 1.15 3.83 -1.37
CA LEU A 170 1.25 2.63 -0.54
C LEU A 170 2.54 1.87 -0.83
N ALA A 171 2.82 1.55 -2.10
CA ALA A 171 4.05 0.90 -2.53
C ALA A 171 5.28 1.70 -2.08
N ARG A 172 5.25 3.01 -2.32
CA ARG A 172 6.27 3.94 -1.85
C ARG A 172 6.46 3.87 -0.33
N LYS A 173 5.37 3.88 0.43
CA LYS A 173 5.40 3.86 1.89
C LYS A 173 6.04 2.58 2.41
N TRP A 174 5.61 1.41 1.95
CA TRP A 174 6.13 0.13 2.42
C TRP A 174 7.60 -0.07 2.06
N VAL A 175 7.96 0.16 0.80
CA VAL A 175 9.34 -0.01 0.33
C VAL A 175 10.28 0.95 1.05
N PHE A 176 9.93 2.24 1.19
CA PHE A 176 10.80 3.18 1.89
C PHE A 176 10.80 3.00 3.41
N SER A 177 9.71 2.54 4.01
CA SER A 177 9.73 2.27 5.45
C SER A 177 10.66 1.11 5.78
N GLY A 178 10.68 0.07 4.95
CA GLY A 178 11.64 -1.03 5.07
C GLY A 178 13.08 -0.58 4.79
N ALA A 179 13.32 0.05 3.64
CA ALA A 179 14.68 0.46 3.24
C ALA A 179 15.34 1.48 4.19
N PHE A 180 14.55 2.28 4.92
CA PHE A 180 15.05 3.28 5.86
C PHE A 180 14.75 2.95 7.34
N GLY A 181 14.30 1.74 7.66
CA GLY A 181 14.02 1.31 9.04
C GLY A 181 12.94 2.13 9.77
N ARG A 182 11.99 2.74 9.05
CA ARG A 182 10.95 3.56 9.66
C ARG A 182 9.83 2.69 10.23
N LYS A 183 9.54 2.87 11.51
CA LYS A 183 8.44 2.17 12.20
C LYS A 183 7.07 2.70 11.74
N THR A 184 6.14 1.80 11.41
CA THR A 184 4.77 2.12 11.00
C THR A 184 3.76 2.06 12.15
N SER A 185 4.10 1.39 13.26
CA SER A 185 3.22 1.11 14.40
C SER A 185 2.49 2.34 14.97
N LYS A 186 3.22 3.44 15.25
CA LYS A 186 2.62 4.70 15.74
C LYS A 186 1.60 5.28 14.77
N ARG A 187 1.78 5.05 13.47
CA ARG A 187 0.85 5.52 12.44
C ARG A 187 -0.35 4.58 12.32
N ALA A 188 -0.14 3.27 12.40
CA ALA A 188 -1.23 2.30 12.42
C ALA A 188 -2.16 2.54 13.62
N ALA A 189 -1.61 2.79 14.81
CA ALA A 189 -2.39 3.20 15.98
C ALA A 189 -3.25 4.44 15.71
N ARG A 190 -2.69 5.47 15.06
CA ARG A 190 -3.44 6.67 14.66
C ARG A 190 -4.50 6.40 13.60
N ALA A 191 -4.27 5.44 12.70
CA ALA A 191 -5.24 5.05 11.70
C ALA A 191 -6.43 4.32 12.34
N LEU A 192 -6.17 3.47 13.35
CA LEU A 192 -7.23 2.84 14.14
C LEU A 192 -8.04 3.90 14.91
N ASP A 193 -7.37 4.86 15.57
CA ASP A 193 -8.06 5.97 16.25
C ASP A 193 -8.92 6.80 15.28
N ALA A 194 -8.45 6.99 14.04
CA ALA A 194 -9.19 7.72 13.01
C ALA A 194 -10.37 6.90 12.46
N ALA A 195 -10.24 5.58 12.35
CA ALA A 195 -11.32 4.69 11.94
C ALA A 195 -12.44 4.61 13.00
N GLU A 196 -12.10 4.68 14.28
CA GLU A 196 -13.08 4.69 15.36
C GLU A 196 -13.93 5.97 15.35
N ARG A 197 -13.29 7.12 15.07
CA ARG A 197 -13.92 8.45 14.97
C ARG A 197 -14.57 8.74 13.61
N LEU A 198 -14.69 7.74 12.77
CA LEU A 198 -15.20 7.87 11.42
C LEU A 198 -16.70 8.13 11.41
N ASP A 199 -17.13 9.17 10.68
CA ASP A 199 -18.55 9.34 10.32
C ASP A 199 -18.88 8.38 9.17
N ALA A 200 -19.21 7.15 9.54
CA ALA A 200 -19.54 6.06 8.64
C ALA A 200 -20.75 6.38 7.75
N ALA A 201 -21.82 6.93 8.33
CA ALA A 201 -23.03 7.30 7.58
C ALA A 201 -22.75 8.36 6.51
N ALA A 202 -21.96 9.39 6.83
CA ALA A 202 -21.56 10.39 5.82
C ALA A 202 -20.62 9.83 4.74
N LEU A 203 -19.84 8.80 5.04
CA LEU A 203 -19.00 8.13 4.04
C LEU A 203 -19.82 7.30 3.07
N SER A 204 -20.78 6.51 3.54
CA SER A 204 -21.63 5.70 2.68
C SER A 204 -22.48 6.56 1.74
N ARG A 205 -23.08 7.65 2.24
CA ARG A 205 -23.79 8.62 1.38
C ARG A 205 -22.90 9.20 0.28
N ARG A 206 -21.65 9.56 0.61
CA ARG A 206 -20.68 10.05 -0.38
C ARG A 206 -20.28 8.96 -1.37
N TRP A 207 -20.17 7.72 -0.91
CA TRP A 207 -19.85 6.58 -1.75
C TRP A 207 -20.95 6.30 -2.78
N GLU A 208 -22.21 6.32 -2.38
CA GLU A 208 -23.35 6.22 -3.29
C GLU A 208 -23.35 7.31 -4.35
N ALA A 209 -23.00 8.56 -3.98
CA ALA A 209 -22.87 9.64 -4.94
C ALA A 209 -21.75 9.37 -5.97
N VAL A 210 -20.62 8.82 -5.53
CA VAL A 210 -19.52 8.41 -6.43
C VAL A 210 -19.94 7.26 -7.35
N ARG A 211 -20.62 6.23 -6.82
CA ARG A 211 -21.13 5.09 -7.61
C ARG A 211 -22.12 5.56 -8.68
N ARG A 212 -23.08 6.43 -8.30
CA ARG A 212 -24.04 7.01 -9.25
C ARG A 212 -23.37 7.80 -10.38
N ARG A 213 -22.33 8.58 -10.07
CA ARG A 213 -21.57 9.32 -11.09
C ARG A 213 -20.81 8.39 -12.03
N ARG A 214 -20.17 7.34 -11.51
CA ARG A 214 -19.48 6.33 -12.33
C ARG A 214 -20.46 5.58 -13.23
N GLY A 215 -21.63 5.18 -12.72
CA GLY A 215 -22.66 4.48 -13.49
C GLY A 215 -23.29 5.32 -14.61
N ARG A 216 -23.47 6.64 -14.41
CA ARG A 216 -23.99 7.55 -15.44
C ARG A 216 -22.98 7.84 -16.56
N GLY A 217 -21.68 7.82 -16.27
CA GLY A 217 -20.63 8.01 -17.28
C GLY A 217 -20.54 6.88 -18.31
N THR A 218 -20.99 5.68 -17.96
CA THR A 218 -21.05 4.51 -18.85
C THR A 218 -22.29 4.47 -19.76
N THR A 219 -23.31 5.29 -19.50
CA THR A 219 -24.58 5.26 -20.26
C THR A 219 -24.61 6.24 -21.45
N VAL A 220 -23.60 7.10 -21.61
CA VAL A 220 -23.51 8.06 -22.72
C VAL A 220 -22.50 7.58 -23.76
N ARG A 221 -22.85 6.49 -24.45
CA ARG A 221 -22.29 6.11 -25.76
C ARG A 221 -23.30 5.21 -26.46
N ARG A 222 -24.27 5.83 -27.12
CA ARG A 222 -24.99 5.29 -28.25
C ARG A 222 -25.02 6.36 -29.32
#